data_AF-A0A3G8XXY2-F1
#
_entry.id   AF-A0A3G8XXY2-F1
#
_cell.length_a   1.000
_cell.length_b   1.000
_cell.length_c   1.000
_cell.angle_alpha   90.00
_cell.angle_beta   90.00
_cell.angle_gamma   90.00
#
_symmetry.space_group_name_H-M   'P 1'
#
loop_
_entity.id
_entity.type
_entity.pdbx_description
1 polymer ?
#
loop_
_entity_poly.entity_id
_entity_poly.type
_entity_poly.pdbx_seq_one_letter_code
_entity_poly.pdbx_strand_id
1 'polypeptide(L)'
;MKKILISTIAVSALFFTVSCNTDFDNDVSNVVVTNGDADFSKYVALGNSLTAGYRDNALYADGQMESYPSMIAQQMMLTGGGAFTQPLMADNNGGLLFNTGAGTVQIANTKIYINDFIDGAPDLKNANNNVATTLVNTVLTGPFNNMGVPGARVSHLLAPGYGNPAGILAKTANPYFVRFASSPNTSILADFVAQSPTFFSLWIGSNDALLYALAGGDSTIEALTPAAEFATYYNMVINQISTGTTAKGVIANIPNVTSIPSLTTFPYNPLTAKVLGQGDIAAGEANIDALNAQLYGPLNQILTAFSAGDRIKPLSKTGANPMLIKDESLPNLGAQITAAASASGNPTLMALAGYLGAVYGQARQTKPGDLTPLTTKAALGTLETLPPGIPASLASRGIAYPFADKYVLTSTEVEEVNTTIAAYNQVIKNAADGKGYAFVDANAKMIELASASGIQWDGVRYTSKFVTGGTFSLDGVHLTGRGYALIANEFMKEINKKYNSNLPMVNVNSYSGVTFP
;
A
#
# COMPACT_ATOMS: atom_id res chain seq x y z
N MET A 1 46.25 -37.75 37.94
CA MET A 1 46.27 -36.58 37.03
C MET A 1 46.98 -36.80 35.69
N LYS A 2 47.89 -37.77 35.50
CA LYS A 2 48.59 -37.99 34.21
C LYS A 2 47.79 -38.69 33.10
N LYS A 3 46.73 -39.45 33.40
CA LYS A 3 45.94 -40.19 32.39
C LYS A 3 44.84 -39.37 31.69
N ILE A 4 44.41 -38.26 32.29
CA ILE A 4 43.35 -37.40 31.72
C ILE A 4 43.94 -36.46 30.66
N LEU A 5 45.14 -35.91 30.89
CA LEU A 5 45.83 -35.01 29.96
C LEU A 5 46.16 -35.64 28.59
N ILE A 6 46.48 -36.94 28.55
CA ILE A 6 46.79 -37.64 27.29
C ILE A 6 45.52 -37.83 26.43
N SER A 7 44.36 -38.03 27.07
CA SER A 7 43.08 -38.16 26.35
C SER A 7 42.59 -36.82 25.81
N THR A 8 42.84 -35.70 26.50
CA THR A 8 42.46 -34.36 26.03
C THR A 8 43.33 -33.90 24.86
N ILE A 9 44.63 -34.24 24.85
CA ILE A 9 45.52 -33.91 23.73
C ILE A 9 45.21 -34.79 22.50
N ALA A 10 44.86 -36.07 22.69
CA ALA A 10 44.48 -36.96 21.60
C ALA A 10 43.14 -36.59 20.96
N VAL A 11 42.15 -36.13 21.74
CA VAL A 11 40.86 -35.63 21.22
C VAL A 11 41.02 -34.27 20.55
N SER A 12 41.87 -33.38 21.10
CA SER A 12 42.15 -32.09 20.46
C SER A 12 42.89 -32.26 19.13
N ALA A 13 43.82 -33.22 19.03
CA ALA A 13 44.52 -33.53 17.78
C ALA A 13 43.59 -34.13 16.71
N LEU A 14 42.52 -34.84 17.10
CA LEU A 14 41.51 -35.35 16.16
C LEU A 14 40.64 -34.25 15.55
N PHE A 15 40.45 -33.12 16.26
CA PHE A 15 39.71 -31.96 15.74
C PHE A 15 40.54 -31.04 14.84
N PHE A 16 41.88 -31.19 14.79
CA PHE A 16 42.75 -30.41 13.90
C PHE A 16 43.17 -31.15 12.62
N THR A 17 42.94 -32.46 12.51
CA THR A 17 43.29 -33.26 11.32
C THR A 17 42.13 -33.60 10.42
N VAL A 18 40.88 -33.36 10.87
CA VAL A 18 39.69 -33.37 10.01
C VAL A 18 39.46 -31.94 9.52
N SER A 19 40.36 -31.47 8.64
CA SER A 19 39.98 -30.41 7.72
C SER A 19 38.83 -30.98 6.90
N CYS A 20 37.63 -30.41 6.99
CA CYS A 20 36.71 -30.50 5.87
C CYS A 20 37.52 -30.12 4.64
N ASN A 21 37.45 -30.93 3.59
CA ASN A 21 37.96 -30.49 2.30
C ASN A 21 37.20 -29.19 1.99
N THR A 22 37.89 -28.05 2.09
CA THR A 22 37.29 -26.72 1.81
C THR A 22 37.39 -26.40 0.32
N ASP A 23 37.90 -27.36 -0.47
CA ASP A 23 37.67 -27.41 -1.89
C ASP A 23 36.17 -27.61 -2.10
N PHE A 24 35.49 -26.50 -2.41
CA PHE A 24 34.26 -26.58 -3.18
C PHE A 24 34.66 -27.29 -4.48
N ASP A 25 34.39 -28.60 -4.58
CA ASP A 25 34.74 -29.45 -5.73
C ASP A 25 34.21 -28.90 -7.07
N ASN A 26 33.29 -27.94 -7.02
CA ASN A 26 32.94 -27.08 -8.13
C ASN A 26 33.21 -25.62 -7.76
N ASP A 27 34.12 -24.98 -8.49
CA ASP A 27 34.22 -23.53 -8.51
C ASP A 27 32.84 -22.97 -8.93
N VAL A 28 32.20 -22.23 -8.02
CA VAL A 28 30.89 -21.61 -8.26
C VAL A 28 30.94 -20.60 -9.41
N SER A 29 32.14 -20.17 -9.85
CA SER A 29 32.34 -19.39 -11.07
C SER A 29 31.96 -20.14 -12.36
N ASN A 30 31.88 -21.48 -12.31
CA ASN A 30 31.53 -22.34 -13.44
C ASN A 30 30.05 -22.73 -13.51
N VAL A 31 29.19 -22.20 -12.63
CA VAL A 31 27.74 -22.44 -12.74
C VAL A 31 27.20 -21.68 -13.96
N VAL A 32 26.90 -22.42 -15.02
CA VAL A 32 26.28 -21.85 -16.23
C VAL A 32 24.86 -21.43 -15.91
N VAL A 33 24.55 -20.14 -16.12
CA VAL A 33 23.19 -19.62 -16.02
C VAL A 33 22.39 -20.04 -17.25
N THR A 34 21.29 -20.75 -17.03
CA THR A 34 20.38 -21.30 -18.02
C THR A 34 18.95 -20.78 -17.82
N ASN A 35 18.26 -20.56 -18.93
CA ASN A 35 16.84 -20.25 -19.02
C ASN A 35 15.96 -21.49 -18.89
N GLY A 36 16.55 -22.69 -18.82
CA GLY A 36 15.81 -23.95 -18.74
C GLY A 36 14.84 -24.08 -19.91
N ASP A 37 13.56 -24.24 -19.60
CA ASP A 37 12.48 -24.33 -20.58
C ASP A 37 11.92 -22.96 -20.99
N ALA A 38 12.32 -21.85 -20.36
CA ALA A 38 11.81 -20.51 -20.65
C ALA A 38 12.56 -19.83 -21.80
N ASP A 39 11.94 -18.82 -22.43
CA ASP A 39 12.58 -17.96 -23.42
C ASP A 39 12.49 -16.50 -22.97
N PHE A 40 13.60 -15.96 -22.45
CA PHE A 40 13.65 -14.60 -21.91
C PHE A 40 14.02 -13.53 -22.96
N SER A 41 14.16 -13.90 -24.24
CA SER A 41 14.62 -12.98 -25.30
C SER A 41 13.74 -11.73 -25.43
N LYS A 42 12.44 -11.83 -25.13
CA LYS A 42 11.52 -10.69 -25.02
C LYS A 42 10.63 -10.78 -23.78
N TYR A 43 11.18 -10.32 -22.66
CA TYR A 43 10.44 -10.15 -21.41
C TYR A 43 9.62 -8.86 -21.39
N VAL A 44 8.31 -8.95 -21.09
CA VAL A 44 7.42 -7.80 -20.91
C VAL A 44 6.63 -7.94 -19.60
N ALA A 45 6.63 -6.91 -18.75
CA ALA A 45 5.97 -6.90 -17.46
C ALA A 45 4.67 -6.09 -17.51
N LEU A 46 3.59 -6.67 -16.98
CA LEU A 46 2.27 -6.06 -16.84
C LEU A 46 1.94 -5.90 -15.36
N GLY A 47 1.31 -4.78 -15.00
CA GLY A 47 0.79 -4.59 -13.66
C GLY A 47 0.48 -3.14 -13.36
N ASN A 48 0.53 -2.78 -12.09
CA ASN A 48 0.23 -1.44 -11.61
C ASN A 48 1.48 -0.67 -11.18
N SER A 49 1.34 0.19 -10.17
CA SER A 49 2.41 1.00 -9.60
C SER A 49 3.57 0.17 -9.03
N LEU A 50 3.30 -1.02 -8.47
CA LEU A 50 4.35 -1.93 -8.00
C LEU A 50 5.23 -2.43 -9.15
N THR A 51 4.62 -2.71 -10.30
CA THR A 51 5.35 -3.09 -11.53
C THR A 51 6.10 -1.91 -12.13
N ALA A 52 5.53 -0.71 -12.05
CA ALA A 52 6.16 0.50 -12.59
C ALA A 52 7.42 0.95 -11.82
N GLY A 53 7.60 0.54 -10.56
CA GLY A 53 8.65 1.07 -9.67
C GLY A 53 8.23 2.37 -8.97
N TYR A 54 6.92 2.56 -8.76
CA TYR A 54 6.40 3.68 -7.98
C TYR A 54 6.87 3.56 -6.53
N ARG A 55 7.23 4.67 -5.91
CA ARG A 55 7.57 4.74 -4.47
C ARG A 55 7.59 6.19 -4.00
N ASP A 56 7.54 6.39 -2.69
CA ASP A 56 7.56 7.73 -2.10
C ASP A 56 6.48 8.64 -2.70
N ASN A 57 5.28 8.09 -2.91
CA ASN A 57 4.13 8.81 -3.45
C ASN A 57 4.27 9.34 -4.89
N ALA A 58 5.29 8.93 -5.66
CA ALA A 58 5.40 9.28 -7.08
C ALA A 58 6.08 8.20 -7.94
N LEU A 59 5.93 8.31 -9.26
CA LEU A 59 6.82 7.64 -10.20
C LEU A 59 7.97 8.60 -10.53
N TYR A 60 9.21 8.11 -10.52
CA TYR A 60 10.41 8.87 -10.88
C TYR A 60 11.53 7.94 -11.37
N ALA A 61 12.49 8.46 -12.14
CA ALA A 61 13.42 7.64 -12.93
C ALA A 61 14.19 6.60 -12.11
N ASP A 62 14.82 6.98 -10.99
CA ASP A 62 15.58 6.07 -10.14
C ASP A 62 14.70 4.95 -9.55
N GLY A 63 13.46 5.27 -9.16
CA GLY A 63 12.49 4.28 -8.68
C GLY A 63 12.12 3.26 -9.74
N GLN A 64 11.96 3.70 -11.00
CA GLN A 64 11.70 2.82 -12.13
C GLN A 64 12.88 1.89 -12.42
N MET A 65 14.12 2.41 -12.30
CA MET A 65 15.34 1.62 -12.51
C MET A 65 15.53 0.53 -11.45
N GLU A 66 14.99 0.72 -10.25
CA GLU A 66 14.92 -0.27 -9.17
C GLU A 66 13.53 -0.93 -9.06
N SER A 67 12.76 -1.02 -10.15
CA SER A 67 11.54 -1.82 -10.17
C SER A 67 11.85 -3.32 -10.18
N TYR A 68 10.97 -4.15 -9.61
CA TYR A 68 11.19 -5.60 -9.62
C TYR A 68 11.36 -6.18 -11.05
N PRO A 69 10.63 -5.71 -12.10
CA PRO A 69 10.86 -6.18 -13.46
C PRO A 69 12.24 -5.80 -14.00
N SER A 70 12.72 -4.58 -13.71
CA SER A 70 14.06 -4.14 -14.10
C SER A 70 15.13 -5.07 -13.53
N MET A 71 15.01 -5.42 -12.25
CA MET A 71 15.94 -6.34 -11.58
C MET A 71 15.89 -7.76 -12.16
N ILE A 72 14.69 -8.30 -12.42
CA ILE A 72 14.52 -9.62 -13.06
C ILE A 72 15.16 -9.61 -14.45
N ALA A 73 14.89 -8.57 -15.24
CA ALA A 73 15.40 -8.47 -16.60
C ALA A 73 16.94 -8.44 -16.63
N GLN A 74 17.57 -7.76 -15.67
CA GLN A 74 19.03 -7.78 -15.52
C GLN A 74 19.58 -9.19 -15.32
N GLN A 75 18.90 -10.03 -14.53
CA GLN A 75 19.32 -11.43 -14.34
C GLN A 75 19.02 -12.29 -15.57
N MET A 76 17.91 -12.04 -16.27
CA MET A 76 17.59 -12.72 -17.53
C MET A 76 18.63 -12.48 -18.64
N MET A 77 19.27 -11.31 -18.68
CA MET A 77 20.35 -11.03 -19.65
C MET A 77 21.52 -12.02 -19.55
N LEU A 78 21.76 -12.61 -18.38
CA LEU A 78 22.82 -13.61 -18.18
C LEU A 78 22.57 -14.92 -18.95
N THR A 79 21.35 -15.12 -19.45
CA THR A 79 20.94 -16.33 -20.18
C THR A 79 20.12 -16.00 -21.43
N GLY A 80 20.56 -14.96 -22.17
CA GLY A 80 19.99 -14.59 -23.47
C GLY A 80 18.76 -13.68 -23.42
N GLY A 81 18.48 -13.06 -22.26
CA GLY A 81 17.46 -12.03 -22.14
C GLY A 81 17.78 -10.78 -22.95
N GLY A 82 16.75 -10.18 -23.54
CA GLY A 82 16.87 -8.95 -24.33
C GLY A 82 16.98 -7.68 -23.50
N ALA A 83 17.15 -6.55 -24.18
CA ALA A 83 17.11 -5.23 -23.53
C ALA A 83 15.76 -4.97 -22.87
N PHE A 84 15.79 -4.35 -21.68
CA PHE A 84 14.60 -3.99 -20.93
C PHE A 84 14.43 -2.47 -20.88
N THR A 85 13.42 -1.99 -21.61
CA THR A 85 13.11 -0.56 -21.74
C THR A 85 11.90 -0.20 -20.89
N GLN A 86 11.90 1.01 -20.35
CA GLN A 86 10.85 1.52 -19.45
C GLN A 86 10.41 2.92 -19.89
N PRO A 87 9.12 3.29 -19.74
CA PRO A 87 8.64 4.64 -20.02
C PRO A 87 9.07 5.59 -18.88
N LEU A 88 10.36 5.91 -18.84
CA LEU A 88 10.97 6.67 -17.76
C LEU A 88 10.31 8.06 -17.60
N MET A 89 10.20 8.50 -16.36
CA MET A 89 9.93 9.90 -16.03
C MET A 89 11.13 10.75 -16.45
N ALA A 90 10.91 12.03 -16.72
CA ALA A 90 11.97 12.90 -17.22
C ALA A 90 13.03 13.25 -16.16
N ASP A 91 12.71 13.03 -14.87
CA ASP A 91 13.56 13.38 -13.76
C ASP A 91 13.35 12.47 -12.52
N ASN A 92 14.04 12.86 -11.45
CA ASN A 92 13.96 12.24 -10.13
C ASN A 92 13.06 12.99 -9.13
N ASN A 93 12.24 13.93 -9.59
CA ASN A 93 11.22 14.61 -8.79
C ASN A 93 9.89 13.86 -8.87
N GLY A 94 9.56 13.34 -10.06
CA GLY A 94 8.24 12.77 -10.34
C GLY A 94 7.17 13.85 -10.48
N GLY A 95 5.91 13.48 -10.21
CA GLY A 95 4.76 14.34 -10.47
C GLY A 95 4.43 14.48 -11.95
N LEU A 96 3.28 15.06 -12.25
CA LEU A 96 2.77 15.17 -13.62
C LEU A 96 2.12 16.52 -13.89
N LEU A 97 2.47 17.08 -15.03
CA LEU A 97 1.82 18.22 -15.66
C LEU A 97 0.96 17.75 -16.83
N PHE A 98 -0.17 18.43 -17.05
CA PHE A 98 -1.04 18.23 -18.21
C PHE A 98 -1.29 19.56 -18.90
N ASN A 99 -0.91 19.67 -20.16
CA ASN A 99 -1.25 20.83 -20.96
C ASN A 99 -2.69 20.72 -21.44
N THR A 100 -3.53 21.61 -20.95
CA THR A 100 -4.88 21.84 -21.45
C THR A 100 -4.86 22.96 -22.48
N GLY A 101 -5.89 23.06 -23.31
CA GLY A 101 -6.05 24.22 -24.20
C GLY A 101 -6.13 25.57 -23.45
N ALA A 102 -6.37 25.57 -22.14
CA ALA A 102 -6.44 26.74 -21.27
C ALA A 102 -5.15 27.00 -20.46
N GLY A 103 -4.12 26.16 -20.63
CA GLY A 103 -2.86 26.25 -19.89
C GLY A 103 -2.43 24.91 -19.27
N THR A 104 -1.27 24.90 -18.63
CA THR A 104 -0.72 23.71 -17.98
C THR A 104 -1.18 23.60 -16.53
N VAL A 105 -1.69 22.42 -16.15
CA VAL A 105 -2.13 22.10 -14.79
C VAL A 105 -1.31 20.96 -14.21
N GLN A 106 -0.97 21.01 -12.92
CA GLN A 106 -0.38 19.87 -12.23
C GLN A 106 -1.48 18.90 -11.81
N ILE A 107 -1.33 17.63 -12.19
CA ILE A 107 -2.31 16.57 -11.95
C ILE A 107 -1.79 15.46 -11.02
N ALA A 108 -0.49 15.48 -10.68
CA ALA A 108 0.09 14.60 -9.68
C ALA A 108 1.23 15.31 -8.94
N ASN A 109 1.35 15.05 -7.64
CA ASN A 109 2.39 15.59 -6.77
C ASN A 109 3.75 14.94 -7.05
N THR A 110 4.83 15.66 -6.71
CA THR A 110 6.19 15.10 -6.75
C THR A 110 6.41 14.13 -5.59
N LYS A 111 7.48 13.34 -5.66
CA LYS A 111 7.85 12.38 -4.62
C LYS A 111 8.01 13.06 -3.26
N ILE A 112 7.75 12.32 -2.19
CA ILE A 112 8.00 12.78 -0.82
C ILE A 112 9.39 12.37 -0.32
N TYR A 113 9.94 13.13 0.61
CA TYR A 113 11.20 12.84 1.29
C TYR A 113 11.10 13.24 2.78
N ILE A 114 11.97 12.67 3.60
CA ILE A 114 12.09 13.06 5.02
C ILE A 114 12.88 14.36 5.10
N ASN A 115 12.23 15.44 5.54
CA ASN A 115 12.87 16.72 5.77
C ASN A 115 13.51 16.79 7.16
N ASP A 116 12.81 16.29 8.19
CA ASP A 116 13.29 16.23 9.58
C ASP A 116 12.47 15.18 10.37
N PHE A 117 12.75 15.03 11.67
CA PHE A 117 11.94 14.28 12.62
C PHE A 117 11.36 15.21 13.70
N ILE A 118 10.03 15.19 13.85
CA ILE A 118 9.32 15.97 14.87
C ILE A 118 8.70 14.98 15.84
N ASP A 119 9.10 15.03 17.12
CA ASP A 119 8.64 14.12 18.18
C ASP A 119 8.79 12.62 17.80
N GLY A 120 9.87 12.29 17.08
CA GLY A 120 10.17 10.91 16.65
C GLY A 120 9.35 10.42 15.45
N ALA A 121 8.50 11.26 14.86
CA ALA A 121 7.80 10.98 13.60
C ALA A 121 8.47 11.73 12.43
N PRO A 122 8.52 11.14 11.23
CA PRO A 122 9.09 11.82 10.07
C PRO A 122 8.22 13.01 9.65
N ASP A 123 8.85 14.16 9.42
CA ASP A 123 8.25 15.30 8.71
C ASP A 123 8.51 15.13 7.20
N LEU A 124 7.44 14.85 6.47
CA LEU A 124 7.49 14.54 5.04
C LEU A 124 7.20 15.80 4.22
N LYS A 125 8.02 16.07 3.21
CA LYS A 125 7.83 17.17 2.24
C LYS A 125 7.87 16.64 0.82
N ASN A 126 7.25 17.36 -0.11
CA ASN A 126 7.34 17.08 -1.54
C ASN A 126 8.65 17.64 -2.11
N ALA A 127 9.32 16.86 -2.95
CA ALA A 127 10.50 17.27 -3.70
C ALA A 127 10.19 18.47 -4.60
N ASN A 128 11.20 19.30 -4.88
CA ASN A 128 11.08 20.47 -5.75
C ASN A 128 9.90 21.39 -5.38
N ASN A 129 9.62 21.58 -4.09
CA ASN A 129 8.48 22.36 -3.59
C ASN A 129 7.12 21.95 -4.21
N ASN A 130 6.95 20.64 -4.48
CA ASN A 130 5.81 20.08 -5.17
C ASN A 130 5.58 20.61 -6.60
N VAL A 131 6.63 21.05 -7.30
CA VAL A 131 6.54 21.48 -8.70
C VAL A 131 6.96 20.34 -9.62
N ALA A 132 6.00 19.77 -10.33
CA ALA A 132 6.25 18.72 -11.34
C ALA A 132 6.88 19.30 -12.62
N THR A 133 7.61 18.47 -13.36
CA THR A 133 8.25 18.84 -14.63
C THR A 133 7.81 17.97 -15.81
N THR A 134 7.31 16.77 -15.53
CA THR A 134 6.99 15.78 -16.57
C THR A 134 5.63 16.08 -17.20
N LEU A 135 5.63 16.40 -18.49
CA LEU A 135 4.42 16.68 -19.25
C LEU A 135 3.80 15.39 -19.83
N VAL A 136 2.56 15.09 -19.45
CA VAL A 136 1.82 13.89 -19.88
C VAL A 136 1.57 13.87 -21.38
N ASN A 137 1.40 15.03 -22.01
CA ASN A 137 1.20 15.14 -23.45
C ASN A 137 2.44 14.71 -24.27
N THR A 138 3.60 14.50 -23.63
CA THR A 138 4.81 14.00 -24.29
C THR A 138 4.73 12.47 -24.40
N VAL A 139 4.29 11.98 -25.56
CA VAL A 139 4.26 10.55 -25.87
C VAL A 139 5.68 10.07 -26.20
N LEU A 140 6.14 9.07 -25.45
CA LEU A 140 7.44 8.43 -25.62
C LEU A 140 7.39 7.40 -26.74
N THR A 141 8.48 7.28 -27.49
CA THR A 141 8.60 6.27 -28.57
C THR A 141 8.98 4.91 -27.96
N GLY A 142 8.11 3.91 -28.15
CA GLY A 142 8.32 2.52 -27.71
C GLY A 142 8.92 1.60 -28.78
N PRO A 143 8.84 0.26 -28.59
CA PRO A 143 8.08 -0.44 -27.55
C PRO A 143 8.73 -0.36 -26.16
N PHE A 144 7.94 -0.59 -25.11
CA PHE A 144 8.42 -0.65 -23.72
C PHE A 144 8.14 -2.01 -23.10
N ASN A 145 9.14 -2.54 -22.39
CA ASN A 145 9.05 -3.82 -21.70
C ASN A 145 8.34 -3.68 -20.35
N ASN A 146 8.53 -2.57 -19.62
CA ASN A 146 7.75 -2.31 -18.41
C ASN A 146 6.45 -1.58 -18.76
N MET A 147 5.34 -2.31 -18.69
CA MET A 147 3.98 -1.81 -18.91
C MET A 147 3.21 -1.71 -17.58
N GLY A 148 3.90 -1.49 -16.46
CA GLY A 148 3.29 -1.14 -15.18
C GLY A 148 2.62 0.23 -15.23
N VAL A 149 1.35 0.31 -14.89
CA VAL A 149 0.57 1.57 -14.92
C VAL A 149 0.05 1.92 -13.52
N PRO A 150 0.63 2.93 -12.84
CA PRO A 150 0.15 3.37 -11.53
C PRO A 150 -1.35 3.67 -11.51
N GLY A 151 -2.06 3.15 -10.52
CA GLY A 151 -3.52 3.27 -10.39
C GLY A 151 -4.35 2.29 -11.24
N ALA A 152 -3.73 1.45 -12.08
CA ALA A 152 -4.47 0.47 -12.86
C ALA A 152 -5.09 -0.63 -11.97
N ARG A 153 -6.35 -0.97 -12.26
CA ARG A 153 -7.10 -2.13 -11.76
C ARG A 153 -7.08 -3.20 -12.86
N VAL A 154 -7.55 -4.42 -12.58
CA VAL A 154 -7.57 -5.49 -13.59
C VAL A 154 -8.35 -5.08 -14.84
N SER A 155 -9.51 -4.45 -14.68
CA SER A 155 -10.37 -4.01 -15.79
C SER A 155 -9.67 -2.99 -16.71
N HIS A 156 -8.80 -2.14 -16.16
CA HIS A 156 -8.08 -1.12 -16.93
C HIS A 156 -7.08 -1.71 -17.94
N LEU A 157 -6.57 -2.93 -17.72
CA LEU A 157 -5.71 -3.60 -18.70
C LEU A 157 -6.46 -3.90 -20.01
N LEU A 158 -7.77 -4.10 -19.94
CA LEU A 158 -8.64 -4.43 -21.06
C LEU A 158 -9.25 -3.19 -21.73
N ALA A 159 -9.24 -2.03 -21.06
CA ALA A 159 -10.01 -0.85 -21.45
C ALA A 159 -9.42 -0.14 -22.70
N PRO A 160 -10.12 -0.15 -23.85
CA PRO A 160 -9.76 0.69 -24.99
C PRO A 160 -9.92 2.17 -24.60
N GLY A 161 -9.00 3.02 -25.03
CA GLY A 161 -9.04 4.44 -24.69
C GLY A 161 -8.33 4.81 -23.38
N TYR A 162 -7.81 3.83 -22.63
CA TYR A 162 -7.10 4.10 -21.37
C TYR A 162 -5.82 4.93 -21.58
N GLY A 163 -5.27 4.91 -22.81
CA GLY A 163 -4.15 5.73 -23.26
C GLY A 163 -4.54 7.04 -23.95
N ASN A 164 -5.81 7.47 -23.89
CA ASN A 164 -6.28 8.66 -24.58
C ASN A 164 -6.08 9.93 -23.73
N PRO A 165 -5.27 10.92 -24.16
CA PRO A 165 -5.11 12.18 -23.42
C PRO A 165 -6.42 12.91 -23.12
N ALA A 166 -7.42 12.79 -24.00
CA ALA A 166 -8.73 13.43 -23.81
C ALA A 166 -9.50 12.87 -22.59
N GLY A 167 -9.19 11.66 -22.16
CA GLY A 167 -9.83 11.02 -21.01
C GLY A 167 -9.24 11.40 -19.65
N ILE A 168 -8.13 12.14 -19.59
CA ILE A 168 -7.42 12.43 -18.32
C ILE A 168 -8.30 13.24 -17.36
N LEU A 169 -8.90 14.34 -17.83
CA LEU A 169 -9.72 15.21 -16.97
C LEU A 169 -11.03 14.53 -16.52
N ALA A 170 -11.58 13.66 -17.37
CA ALA A 170 -12.76 12.86 -17.06
C ALA A 170 -12.43 11.60 -16.22
N LYS A 171 -11.14 11.34 -15.93
CA LYS A 171 -10.63 10.15 -15.26
C LYS A 171 -11.01 8.83 -15.95
N THR A 172 -11.22 8.86 -17.27
CA THR A 172 -11.46 7.67 -18.10
C THR A 172 -10.19 7.13 -18.76
N ALA A 173 -9.09 7.90 -18.69
CA ALA A 173 -7.76 7.51 -19.15
C ALA A 173 -6.72 7.71 -18.04
N ASN A 174 -5.59 7.03 -18.17
CA ASN A 174 -4.50 7.09 -17.20
C ASN A 174 -3.34 7.95 -17.69
N PRO A 175 -2.92 8.98 -16.93
CA PRO A 175 -1.90 9.90 -17.40
C PRO A 175 -0.51 9.27 -17.54
N TYR A 176 -0.23 8.14 -16.87
CA TYR A 176 1.00 7.40 -17.09
C TYR A 176 0.94 6.58 -18.38
N PHE A 177 -0.16 5.87 -18.65
CA PHE A 177 -0.29 5.07 -19.86
C PHE A 177 -0.38 5.92 -21.13
N VAL A 178 -1.02 7.09 -21.06
CA VAL A 178 -1.05 8.08 -22.15
C VAL A 178 0.35 8.38 -22.70
N ARG A 179 1.37 8.39 -21.85
CA ARG A 179 2.75 8.69 -22.25
C ARG A 179 3.40 7.59 -23.10
N PHE A 180 2.86 6.38 -23.15
CA PHE A 180 3.50 5.27 -23.87
C PHE A 180 2.55 4.31 -24.59
N ALA A 181 1.26 4.62 -24.61
CA ALA A 181 0.26 3.90 -25.40
C ALA A 181 0.59 3.99 -26.90
N SER A 182 0.45 2.88 -27.61
CA SER A 182 0.70 2.83 -29.07
C SER A 182 -0.25 3.71 -29.88
N SER A 183 -1.46 3.92 -29.36
CA SER A 183 -2.45 4.85 -29.90
C SER A 183 -3.44 5.25 -28.80
N PRO A 184 -4.15 6.40 -28.93
CA PRO A 184 -5.11 6.84 -27.93
C PRO A 184 -6.19 5.80 -27.60
N ASN A 185 -6.64 5.00 -28.57
CA ASN A 185 -7.75 4.05 -28.40
C ASN A 185 -7.31 2.63 -28.04
N THR A 186 -6.02 2.38 -27.82
CA THR A 186 -5.53 1.06 -27.40
C THR A 186 -5.87 0.75 -25.95
N SER A 187 -5.60 -0.49 -25.55
CA SER A 187 -5.54 -0.93 -24.15
C SER A 187 -4.13 -1.42 -23.82
N ILE A 188 -3.79 -1.48 -22.52
CA ILE A 188 -2.48 -1.97 -22.08
C ILE A 188 -2.25 -3.40 -22.59
N LEU A 189 -3.28 -4.25 -22.53
CA LEU A 189 -3.17 -5.64 -22.95
C LEU A 189 -3.07 -5.79 -24.48
N ALA A 190 -3.73 -4.92 -25.26
CA ALA A 190 -3.58 -4.92 -26.71
C ALA A 190 -2.14 -4.56 -27.12
N ASP A 191 -1.58 -3.52 -26.50
CA ASP A 191 -0.18 -3.12 -26.73
C ASP A 191 0.81 -4.21 -26.30
N PHE A 192 0.53 -4.93 -25.22
CA PHE A 192 1.33 -6.08 -24.79
C PHE A 192 1.30 -7.22 -25.81
N VAL A 193 0.11 -7.63 -26.28
CA VAL A 193 -0.02 -8.73 -27.25
C VAL A 193 0.64 -8.36 -28.58
N ALA A 194 0.50 -7.11 -29.03
CA ALA A 194 1.13 -6.62 -30.26
C ALA A 194 2.66 -6.69 -30.23
N GLN A 195 3.27 -6.69 -29.05
CA GLN A 195 4.71 -6.89 -28.91
C GLN A 195 5.14 -8.34 -29.12
N SER A 196 4.25 -9.33 -29.11
CA SER A 196 4.61 -10.76 -29.21
C SER A 196 5.73 -11.17 -28.22
N PRO A 197 5.55 -10.98 -26.90
CA PRO A 197 6.53 -11.35 -25.90
C PRO A 197 6.79 -12.87 -25.88
N THR A 198 7.97 -13.27 -25.41
CA THR A 198 8.35 -14.68 -25.20
C THR A 198 8.27 -15.06 -23.71
N PHE A 199 8.37 -14.06 -22.83
CA PHE A 199 8.15 -14.21 -21.39
C PHE A 199 7.39 -13.02 -20.81
N PHE A 200 6.58 -13.23 -19.79
CA PHE A 200 5.93 -12.13 -19.08
C PHE A 200 5.88 -12.29 -17.56
N SER A 201 5.69 -11.18 -16.87
CA SER A 201 5.27 -11.17 -15.47
C SER A 201 3.99 -10.36 -15.32
N LEU A 202 3.01 -10.85 -14.55
CA LEU A 202 1.74 -10.15 -14.30
C LEU A 202 1.52 -9.88 -12.82
N TRP A 203 1.71 -8.61 -12.46
CA TRP A 203 1.61 -7.89 -11.18
C TRP A 203 0.30 -7.12 -10.89
N ILE A 204 -0.92 -7.67 -11.05
CA ILE A 204 -2.15 -6.84 -11.09
C ILE A 204 -3.24 -7.29 -10.10
N GLY A 205 -4.08 -6.33 -9.68
CA GLY A 205 -5.28 -6.56 -8.88
C GLY A 205 -5.26 -5.94 -7.49
N SER A 206 -4.11 -5.46 -6.99
CA SER A 206 -4.07 -4.84 -5.65
C SER A 206 -4.95 -3.59 -5.56
N ASN A 207 -4.99 -2.75 -6.60
CA ASN A 207 -5.81 -1.53 -6.63
C ASN A 207 -7.32 -1.81 -6.63
N ASP A 208 -7.76 -3.03 -6.94
CA ASP A 208 -9.17 -3.41 -6.89
C ASP A 208 -9.73 -3.41 -5.45
N ALA A 209 -8.85 -3.54 -4.44
CA ALA A 209 -9.19 -3.45 -3.02
C ALA A 209 -8.44 -2.33 -2.27
N LEU A 210 -7.18 -2.05 -2.62
CA LEU A 210 -6.35 -1.07 -1.94
C LEU A 210 -6.95 0.35 -1.97
N LEU A 211 -7.50 0.77 -3.11
CA LEU A 211 -8.02 2.13 -3.25
C LEU A 211 -9.25 2.37 -2.36
N TYR A 212 -10.12 1.37 -2.23
CA TYR A 212 -11.24 1.38 -1.28
C TYR A 212 -10.74 1.46 0.17
N ALA A 213 -9.76 0.63 0.53
CA ALA A 213 -9.19 0.64 1.88
C ALA A 213 -8.50 1.97 2.24
N LEU A 214 -7.77 2.58 1.29
CA LEU A 214 -7.14 3.90 1.47
C LEU A 214 -8.17 5.06 1.48
N ALA A 215 -9.33 4.84 0.87
CA ALA A 215 -10.49 5.73 0.96
C ALA A 215 -11.34 5.46 2.21
N GLY A 216 -10.82 4.71 3.19
CA GLY A 216 -11.48 4.47 4.48
C GLY A 216 -12.76 3.64 4.39
N GLY A 217 -12.95 2.83 3.35
CA GLY A 217 -14.20 2.07 3.17
C GLY A 217 -15.31 2.88 2.48
N ASP A 218 -15.04 4.13 2.11
CA ASP A 218 -16.05 5.00 1.53
C ASP A 218 -16.27 4.68 0.04
N SER A 219 -17.28 3.84 -0.23
CA SER A 219 -17.69 3.44 -1.57
C SER A 219 -18.11 4.61 -2.49
N THR A 220 -18.38 5.79 -1.94
CA THR A 220 -18.68 6.99 -2.73
C THR A 220 -17.43 7.68 -3.27
N ILE A 221 -16.26 7.40 -2.66
CA ILE A 221 -14.96 7.90 -3.10
C ILE A 221 -14.29 6.88 -4.02
N GLU A 222 -14.19 5.64 -3.58
CA GLU A 222 -13.60 4.53 -4.34
C GLU A 222 -14.40 3.27 -4.06
N ALA A 223 -14.83 2.53 -5.08
CA ALA A 223 -15.55 1.28 -4.87
C ALA A 223 -14.59 0.09 -4.74
N LEU A 224 -14.93 -0.87 -3.86
CA LEU A 224 -14.34 -2.20 -3.83
C LEU A 224 -14.82 -2.99 -5.06
N THR A 225 -13.91 -3.56 -5.86
CA THR A 225 -14.33 -4.32 -7.04
C THR A 225 -15.07 -5.60 -6.60
N PRO A 226 -16.28 -5.92 -7.08
CA PRO A 226 -16.94 -7.17 -6.70
C PRO A 226 -16.13 -8.41 -7.14
N ALA A 227 -16.09 -9.46 -6.32
CA ALA A 227 -15.32 -10.69 -6.62
C ALA A 227 -15.68 -11.34 -7.96
N ALA A 228 -16.96 -11.31 -8.35
CA ALA A 228 -17.41 -11.84 -9.64
C ALA A 228 -16.93 -11.00 -10.84
N GLU A 229 -16.88 -9.68 -10.69
CA GLU A 229 -16.35 -8.79 -11.73
C GLU A 229 -14.83 -8.97 -11.87
N PHE A 230 -14.11 -9.02 -10.74
CA PHE A 230 -12.69 -9.33 -10.72
C PHE A 230 -12.41 -10.66 -11.43
N ALA A 231 -13.16 -11.71 -11.09
CA ALA A 231 -13.04 -13.03 -11.72
C ALA A 231 -13.23 -12.96 -13.25
N THR A 232 -14.21 -12.18 -13.71
CA THR A 232 -14.49 -11.99 -15.13
C THR A 232 -13.32 -11.31 -15.83
N TYR A 233 -12.91 -10.13 -15.36
CA TYR A 233 -11.84 -9.37 -16.00
C TYR A 233 -10.48 -10.09 -15.92
N TYR A 234 -10.16 -10.71 -14.80
CA TYR A 234 -8.89 -11.42 -14.64
C TYR A 234 -8.78 -12.60 -15.60
N ASN A 235 -9.85 -13.40 -15.72
CA ASN A 235 -9.87 -14.51 -16.67
C ASN A 235 -9.83 -14.03 -18.13
N MET A 236 -10.44 -12.88 -18.46
CA MET A 236 -10.31 -12.27 -19.78
C MET A 236 -8.85 -11.87 -20.08
N VAL A 237 -8.17 -11.21 -19.12
CA VAL A 237 -6.74 -10.86 -19.26
C VAL A 237 -5.90 -12.10 -19.52
N ILE A 238 -6.03 -13.13 -18.68
CA ILE A 238 -5.24 -14.36 -18.80
C ILE A 238 -5.55 -15.12 -20.09
N ASN A 239 -6.82 -15.19 -20.49
CA ASN A 239 -7.19 -15.82 -21.75
C ASN A 239 -6.57 -15.11 -22.93
N GLN A 240 -6.66 -13.79 -23.01
CA GLN A 240 -6.09 -13.00 -24.10
C GLN A 240 -4.54 -13.05 -24.13
N ILE A 241 -3.86 -13.11 -22.98
CA ILE A 241 -2.41 -13.40 -22.95
C ILE A 241 -2.13 -14.78 -23.56
N SER A 242 -2.86 -15.81 -23.12
CA SER A 242 -2.62 -17.20 -23.53
C SER A 242 -2.97 -17.50 -24.99
N THR A 243 -3.90 -16.75 -25.59
CA THR A 243 -4.31 -16.94 -27.00
C THR A 243 -3.61 -15.97 -27.94
N GLY A 244 -3.22 -14.80 -27.45
CA GLY A 244 -2.53 -13.77 -28.23
C GLY A 244 -1.00 -13.93 -28.26
N THR A 245 -0.44 -14.78 -27.40
CA THR A 245 1.01 -15.00 -27.30
C THR A 245 1.33 -16.47 -27.03
N THR A 246 2.57 -16.88 -27.31
CA THR A 246 3.10 -18.18 -26.88
C THR A 246 3.97 -18.04 -25.61
N ALA A 247 3.86 -16.89 -24.92
CA ALA A 247 4.75 -16.53 -23.83
C ALA A 247 4.56 -17.45 -22.62
N LYS A 248 5.67 -17.92 -22.05
CA LYS A 248 5.69 -18.41 -20.67
C LYS A 248 5.63 -17.21 -19.71
N GLY A 249 5.32 -17.44 -18.43
CA GLY A 249 5.25 -16.30 -17.53
C GLY A 249 5.03 -16.63 -16.08
N VAL A 250 5.07 -15.58 -15.27
CA VAL A 250 4.95 -15.63 -13.82
C VAL A 250 3.88 -14.65 -13.34
N ILE A 251 3.02 -15.10 -12.45
CA ILE A 251 1.89 -14.33 -11.93
C ILE A 251 2.03 -14.26 -10.42
N ALA A 252 1.79 -13.09 -9.83
CA ALA A 252 1.72 -12.94 -8.38
C ALA A 252 0.30 -12.63 -7.92
N ASN A 253 -0.08 -13.16 -6.76
CA ASN A 253 -1.33 -12.80 -6.10
C ASN A 253 -1.23 -11.47 -5.35
N ILE A 254 -2.33 -11.05 -4.72
CA ILE A 254 -2.47 -9.76 -4.05
C ILE A 254 -2.00 -9.88 -2.60
N PRO A 255 -1.01 -9.07 -2.16
CA PRO A 255 -0.63 -9.02 -0.75
C PRO A 255 -1.79 -8.50 0.11
N ASN A 256 -1.81 -8.84 1.39
CA ASN A 256 -2.82 -8.28 2.29
C ASN A 256 -2.63 -6.76 2.40
N VAL A 257 -3.55 -6.00 1.79
CA VAL A 257 -3.45 -4.52 1.75
C VAL A 257 -3.78 -3.88 3.09
N THR A 258 -4.49 -4.57 4.00
CA THR A 258 -4.84 -4.02 5.32
C THR A 258 -3.69 -4.11 6.33
N SER A 259 -2.59 -4.79 5.99
CA SER A 259 -1.40 -4.91 6.85
C SER A 259 -0.25 -3.99 6.47
N ILE A 260 -0.44 -3.12 5.47
CA ILE A 260 0.60 -2.18 5.02
C ILE A 260 0.75 -0.99 5.99
N PRO A 261 1.94 -0.38 6.08
CA PRO A 261 2.16 0.73 6.99
C PRO A 261 1.25 1.95 6.77
N SER A 262 0.77 2.21 5.55
CA SER A 262 -0.17 3.32 5.31
C SER A 262 -1.52 3.17 6.01
N LEU A 263 -1.91 1.98 6.47
CA LEU A 263 -3.14 1.75 7.25
C LEU A 263 -2.88 1.40 8.72
N THR A 264 -1.65 0.96 9.05
CA THR A 264 -1.31 0.42 10.38
C THR A 264 -0.39 1.32 11.21
N THR A 265 0.20 2.36 10.61
CA THR A 265 1.16 3.24 11.31
C THR A 265 0.49 4.25 12.22
N PHE A 266 -0.61 4.87 11.76
CA PHE A 266 -1.36 5.81 12.58
C PHE A 266 -2.25 5.00 13.54
N PRO A 267 -2.12 5.19 14.87
CA PRO A 267 -2.86 4.35 15.81
C PRO A 267 -4.33 4.73 15.87
N TYR A 268 -5.20 3.77 16.16
CA TYR A 268 -6.63 4.01 16.36
C TYR A 268 -6.91 4.98 17.53
N ASN A 269 -6.00 5.07 18.51
CA ASN A 269 -6.11 5.90 19.71
C ASN A 269 -5.00 6.97 19.84
N PRO A 270 -4.89 7.92 18.91
CA PRO A 270 -3.81 8.91 18.92
C PRO A 270 -4.01 10.01 19.97
N LEU A 271 -5.18 10.11 20.62
CA LEU A 271 -5.54 11.26 21.45
C LEU A 271 -4.94 11.17 22.86
N THR A 272 -3.84 11.87 23.09
CA THR A 272 -3.22 12.06 24.42
C THR A 272 -3.41 13.50 24.89
N ALA A 273 -3.15 13.78 26.18
CA ALA A 273 -3.12 15.16 26.67
C ALA A 273 -2.15 16.03 25.84
N LYS A 274 -0.95 15.52 25.53
CA LYS A 274 0.02 16.25 24.68
C LYS A 274 -0.57 16.58 23.30
N VAL A 275 -1.25 15.64 22.64
CA VAL A 275 -1.87 15.87 21.32
C VAL A 275 -3.00 16.89 21.41
N LEU A 276 -3.89 16.75 22.40
CA LEU A 276 -5.04 17.64 22.58
C LEU A 276 -4.65 19.04 23.07
N GLY A 277 -3.47 19.19 23.68
CA GLY A 277 -2.91 20.48 24.08
C GLY A 277 -1.83 21.03 23.15
N GLN A 278 -1.68 20.45 21.94
CA GLN A 278 -0.70 20.90 20.93
C GLN A 278 0.74 20.98 21.47
N GLY A 279 1.13 20.01 22.31
CA GLY A 279 2.42 19.95 22.98
C GLY A 279 2.37 20.29 24.47
N ASP A 280 1.38 21.07 24.92
CA ASP A 280 1.18 21.43 26.33
C ASP A 280 0.27 20.41 27.04
N ILE A 281 0.83 19.67 27.98
CA ILE A 281 0.09 18.63 28.73
C ILE A 281 -1.01 19.24 29.58
N ALA A 282 -0.77 20.36 30.28
CA ALA A 282 -1.76 20.96 31.17
C ALA A 282 -2.95 21.53 30.37
N ALA A 283 -2.68 22.15 29.22
CA ALA A 283 -3.72 22.58 28.29
C ALA A 283 -4.53 21.38 27.77
N GLY A 284 -3.85 20.28 27.46
CA GLY A 284 -4.49 19.03 27.04
C GLY A 284 -5.40 18.40 28.09
N GLU A 285 -4.95 18.37 29.35
CA GLU A 285 -5.75 17.89 30.48
C GLU A 285 -6.99 18.74 30.70
N ALA A 286 -6.87 20.07 30.60
CA ALA A 286 -8.01 20.98 30.67
C ALA A 286 -8.99 20.76 29.51
N ASN A 287 -8.49 20.53 28.29
CA ASN A 287 -9.31 20.19 27.12
C ASN A 287 -10.05 18.87 27.32
N ILE A 288 -9.40 17.86 27.89
CA ILE A 288 -10.03 16.57 28.23
C ILE A 288 -11.14 16.76 29.27
N ASP A 289 -10.88 17.52 30.33
CA ASP A 289 -11.88 17.79 31.37
C ASP A 289 -13.11 18.51 30.78
N ALA A 290 -12.89 19.49 29.88
CA ALA A 290 -13.97 20.18 29.16
C ALA A 290 -14.77 19.24 28.25
N LEU A 291 -14.10 18.42 27.44
CA LEU A 291 -14.75 17.43 26.55
C LEU A 291 -15.57 16.42 27.35
N ASN A 292 -15.03 15.94 28.47
CA ASN A 292 -15.73 15.00 29.34
C ASN A 292 -16.96 15.61 30.00
N ALA A 293 -16.86 16.83 30.50
CA ALA A 293 -17.97 17.51 31.15
C ALA A 293 -19.09 17.89 30.15
N GLN A 294 -18.72 18.33 28.95
CA GLN A 294 -19.66 18.97 28.02
C GLN A 294 -20.19 18.02 26.93
N LEU A 295 -19.46 16.96 26.59
CA LEU A 295 -19.79 16.08 25.46
C LEU A 295 -19.77 14.60 25.82
N TYR A 296 -18.59 14.06 26.17
CA TYR A 296 -18.41 12.61 26.33
C TYR A 296 -19.17 12.05 27.52
N GLY A 297 -19.19 12.73 28.67
CA GLY A 297 -19.95 12.33 29.85
C GLY A 297 -21.46 12.29 29.58
N PRO A 298 -22.08 13.39 29.12
CA PRO A 298 -23.48 13.41 28.73
C PRO A 298 -23.87 12.34 27.70
N LEU A 299 -23.09 12.20 26.63
CA LEU A 299 -23.35 11.18 25.60
C LEU A 299 -23.22 9.77 26.16
N ASN A 300 -22.21 9.50 26.99
CA ASN A 300 -22.03 8.20 27.64
C ASN A 300 -23.24 7.84 28.52
N GLN A 301 -23.75 8.79 29.32
CA GLN A 301 -24.93 8.58 30.16
C GLN A 301 -26.18 8.29 29.33
N ILE A 302 -26.44 9.11 28.30
CA ILE A 302 -27.59 8.93 27.39
C ILE A 302 -27.51 7.56 26.71
N LEU A 303 -26.36 7.23 26.11
CA LEU A 303 -26.17 5.97 25.40
C LEU A 303 -26.26 4.76 26.34
N THR A 304 -25.80 4.86 27.58
CA THR A 304 -25.92 3.80 28.60
C THR A 304 -27.38 3.47 28.89
N ALA A 305 -28.28 4.47 28.91
CA ALA A 305 -29.72 4.24 29.09
C ALA A 305 -30.35 3.41 27.94
N PHE A 306 -29.69 3.32 26.79
CA PHE A 306 -30.10 2.53 25.63
C PHE A 306 -29.14 1.35 25.35
N SER A 307 -28.41 0.87 26.36
CA SER A 307 -27.47 -0.26 26.24
C SER A 307 -26.36 -0.06 25.19
N ALA A 308 -26.00 1.20 24.92
CA ALA A 308 -25.00 1.60 23.94
C ALA A 308 -23.84 2.41 24.57
N GLY A 309 -23.70 2.38 25.90
CA GLY A 309 -22.70 3.15 26.65
C GLY A 309 -21.24 2.89 26.24
N ASP A 310 -20.95 1.73 25.65
CA ASP A 310 -19.62 1.40 25.14
C ASP A 310 -19.24 2.14 23.85
N ARG A 311 -20.19 2.82 23.18
CA ARG A 311 -19.87 3.59 21.97
C ARG A 311 -18.98 4.78 22.28
N ILE A 312 -19.26 5.53 23.35
CA ILE A 312 -18.54 6.76 23.69
C ILE A 312 -18.29 6.77 25.19
N LYS A 313 -17.02 6.78 25.60
CA LYS A 313 -16.58 6.84 27.00
C LYS A 313 -15.78 8.11 27.28
N PRO A 314 -15.82 8.65 28.50
CA PRO A 314 -14.95 9.75 28.91
C PRO A 314 -13.47 9.47 28.60
N LEU A 315 -12.78 10.49 28.13
CA LEU A 315 -11.37 10.47 27.78
C LEU A 315 -10.51 10.44 29.07
N SER A 316 -9.44 9.64 29.06
CA SER A 316 -8.41 9.58 30.09
C SER A 316 -7.36 10.68 29.90
N LYS A 317 -6.95 11.30 31.01
CA LYS A 317 -5.84 12.26 31.03
C LYS A 317 -4.45 11.61 30.94
N THR A 318 -4.33 10.37 31.44
CA THR A 318 -3.05 9.66 31.55
C THR A 318 -2.85 8.62 30.45
N GLY A 319 -3.92 8.24 29.76
CA GLY A 319 -3.91 7.23 28.70
C GLY A 319 -4.11 7.82 27.31
N ALA A 320 -3.80 7.02 26.30
CA ALA A 320 -4.14 7.31 24.91
C ALA A 320 -5.61 6.97 24.65
N ASN A 321 -6.34 7.88 23.99
CA ASN A 321 -7.78 7.77 23.80
C ASN A 321 -8.15 7.52 22.33
N PRO A 322 -9.21 6.74 22.07
CA PRO A 322 -9.70 6.51 20.72
C PRO A 322 -10.28 7.78 20.09
N MET A 323 -10.18 7.87 18.76
CA MET A 323 -10.83 8.92 17.97
C MET A 323 -12.33 8.71 17.93
N LEU A 324 -13.09 9.78 17.72
CA LEU A 324 -14.52 9.70 17.46
C LEU A 324 -14.78 9.54 15.95
N ILE A 325 -15.60 8.55 15.58
CA ILE A 325 -15.96 8.22 14.20
C ILE A 325 -17.47 8.03 14.06
N LYS A 326 -17.99 8.21 12.86
CA LYS A 326 -19.29 7.68 12.46
C LYS A 326 -19.09 6.23 12.04
N ASP A 327 -19.98 5.34 12.47
CA ASP A 327 -20.00 3.93 12.08
C ASP A 327 -21.43 3.57 11.65
N GLU A 328 -21.65 3.51 10.34
CA GLU A 328 -22.94 3.19 9.71
C GLU A 328 -23.46 1.79 10.02
N SER A 329 -22.61 0.86 10.45
CA SER A 329 -23.06 -0.48 10.86
C SER A 329 -23.86 -0.46 12.16
N LEU A 330 -23.75 0.62 12.94
CA LEU A 330 -24.44 0.75 14.23
C LEU A 330 -25.92 1.12 14.05
N PRO A 331 -26.82 0.57 14.89
CA PRO A 331 -28.17 1.09 15.02
C PRO A 331 -28.16 2.60 15.30
N ASN A 332 -28.91 3.36 14.50
CA ASN A 332 -28.99 4.81 14.66
C ASN A 332 -29.86 5.18 15.86
N LEU A 333 -29.23 5.74 16.89
CA LEU A 333 -29.87 6.20 18.13
C LEU A 333 -30.16 7.71 18.13
N GLY A 334 -30.12 8.37 16.98
CA GLY A 334 -30.25 9.83 16.90
C GLY A 334 -31.56 10.36 17.49
N ALA A 335 -32.67 9.67 17.29
CA ALA A 335 -33.97 10.04 17.87
C ALA A 335 -33.95 9.92 19.40
N GLN A 336 -33.35 8.85 19.92
CA GLN A 336 -33.20 8.56 21.35
C GLN A 336 -32.30 9.61 22.02
N ILE A 337 -31.18 9.96 21.39
CA ILE A 337 -30.27 11.01 21.85
C ILE A 337 -30.99 12.35 21.87
N THR A 338 -31.72 12.70 20.81
CA THR A 338 -32.49 13.95 20.74
C THR A 338 -33.50 14.04 21.89
N ALA A 339 -34.27 12.98 22.11
CA ALA A 339 -35.29 12.94 23.16
C ALA A 339 -34.67 13.06 24.56
N ALA A 340 -33.61 12.28 24.84
CA ALA A 340 -32.93 12.30 26.13
C ALA A 340 -32.26 13.66 26.42
N ALA A 341 -31.61 14.27 25.43
CA ALA A 341 -31.00 15.59 25.57
C ALA A 341 -32.06 16.68 25.81
N SER A 342 -33.20 16.62 25.10
CA SER A 342 -34.33 17.54 25.28
C SER A 342 -34.97 17.42 26.67
N ALA A 343 -34.98 16.22 27.25
CA ALA A 343 -35.53 15.95 28.57
C ALA A 343 -34.51 16.01 29.72
N SER A 344 -33.27 16.42 29.43
CA SER A 344 -32.15 16.33 30.40
C SER A 344 -32.24 17.33 31.56
N GLY A 345 -33.01 18.41 31.42
CA GLY A 345 -33.00 19.54 32.36
C GLY A 345 -31.72 20.38 32.33
N ASN A 346 -30.74 20.03 31.49
CA ASN A 346 -29.54 20.80 31.25
C ASN A 346 -29.77 21.76 30.06
N PRO A 347 -29.78 23.10 30.26
CA PRO A 347 -30.10 24.05 29.20
C PRO A 347 -29.22 23.92 27.95
N THR A 348 -27.95 23.58 28.12
CA THR A 348 -27.00 23.42 27.01
C THR A 348 -27.31 22.17 26.19
N LEU A 349 -27.56 21.02 26.84
CA LEU A 349 -27.92 19.78 26.14
C LEU A 349 -29.27 19.92 25.44
N MET A 350 -30.24 20.58 26.07
CA MET A 350 -31.55 20.85 25.49
C MET A 350 -31.43 21.71 24.22
N ALA A 351 -30.64 22.79 24.27
CA ALA A 351 -30.40 23.65 23.11
C ALA A 351 -29.70 22.92 21.95
N LEU A 352 -28.87 21.92 22.25
CA LEU A 352 -28.12 21.14 21.27
C LEU A 352 -28.79 19.83 20.87
N ALA A 353 -29.96 19.49 21.41
CA ALA A 353 -30.54 18.15 21.30
C ALA A 353 -30.65 17.62 19.86
N GLY A 354 -31.15 18.46 18.94
CA GLY A 354 -31.25 18.09 17.52
C GLY A 354 -29.89 17.87 16.85
N TYR A 355 -28.90 18.70 17.17
CA TYR A 355 -27.53 18.52 16.69
C TYR A 355 -26.91 17.23 17.25
N LEU A 356 -27.07 16.99 18.56
CA LEU A 356 -26.52 15.81 19.20
C LEU A 356 -27.09 14.52 18.60
N GLY A 357 -28.41 14.48 18.36
CA GLY A 357 -29.04 13.33 17.71
C GLY A 357 -28.57 13.10 16.29
N ALA A 358 -28.48 14.18 15.49
CA ALA A 358 -28.06 14.09 14.09
C ALA A 358 -26.60 13.63 13.93
N VAL A 359 -25.71 14.12 14.79
CA VAL A 359 -24.26 13.87 14.67
C VAL A 359 -23.84 12.57 15.37
N TYR A 360 -24.37 12.29 16.57
CA TYR A 360 -23.87 11.19 17.39
C TYR A 360 -24.74 9.92 17.35
N GLY A 361 -25.84 9.91 16.59
CA GLY A 361 -26.75 8.75 16.49
C GLY A 361 -26.06 7.44 16.08
N GLN A 362 -25.04 7.53 15.25
CA GLN A 362 -24.17 6.42 14.83
C GLN A 362 -22.70 6.67 15.17
N ALA A 363 -22.41 7.58 16.10
CA ALA A 363 -21.03 7.82 16.49
C ALA A 363 -20.55 6.79 17.51
N ARG A 364 -19.26 6.45 17.41
CA ARG A 364 -18.53 5.70 18.43
C ARG A 364 -17.07 6.11 18.45
N GLN A 365 -16.38 5.72 19.50
CA GLN A 365 -14.93 5.70 19.57
C GLN A 365 -14.37 4.56 18.71
N THR A 366 -13.21 4.78 18.10
CA THR A 366 -12.42 3.74 17.43
C THR A 366 -12.06 2.61 18.40
N LYS A 367 -11.78 1.42 17.87
CA LYS A 367 -11.48 0.20 18.59
C LYS A 367 -10.19 -0.44 18.06
N PRO A 368 -9.50 -1.28 18.86
CA PRO A 368 -8.49 -2.17 18.31
C PRO A 368 -9.06 -2.96 17.12
N GLY A 369 -8.36 -2.93 15.98
CA GLY A 369 -8.82 -3.54 14.73
C GLY A 369 -9.37 -2.55 13.71
N ASP A 370 -9.79 -1.35 14.12
CA ASP A 370 -10.00 -0.25 13.16
C ASP A 370 -8.63 0.23 12.67
N LEU A 371 -8.55 0.51 11.36
CA LEU A 371 -7.35 1.00 10.70
C LEU A 371 -7.52 2.46 10.31
N THR A 372 -6.42 3.20 10.32
CA THR A 372 -6.47 4.64 10.07
C THR A 372 -5.44 4.98 9.00
N PRO A 373 -5.89 5.39 7.80
CA PRO A 373 -4.99 5.84 6.75
C PRO A 373 -4.01 6.90 7.28
N LEU A 374 -2.74 6.82 6.85
CA LEU A 374 -1.69 7.74 7.29
C LEU A 374 -2.05 9.20 6.96
N THR A 375 -2.82 9.42 5.89
CA THR A 375 -3.38 10.71 5.49
C THR A 375 -4.33 11.31 6.53
N THR A 376 -5.01 10.49 7.34
CA THR A 376 -5.91 10.92 8.42
C THR A 376 -5.20 11.75 9.47
N LYS A 377 -3.89 11.54 9.69
CA LYS A 377 -3.10 12.32 10.65
C LYS A 377 -3.22 13.83 10.41
N ALA A 378 -3.25 14.27 9.15
CA ALA A 378 -3.34 15.68 8.80
C ALA A 378 -4.76 16.26 9.03
N ALA A 379 -5.79 15.41 9.08
CA ALA A 379 -7.18 15.82 9.27
C ALA A 379 -7.59 15.87 10.75
N LEU A 380 -6.86 15.18 11.64
CA LEU A 380 -7.18 15.13 13.07
C LEU A 380 -7.17 16.53 13.70
N GLY A 381 -8.26 16.88 14.38
CA GLY A 381 -8.41 18.17 15.05
C GLY A 381 -8.69 19.37 14.13
N THR A 382 -8.65 19.19 12.80
CA THR A 382 -9.16 20.22 11.87
C THR A 382 -10.66 20.46 12.09
N LEU A 383 -11.15 21.62 11.69
CA LEU A 383 -12.52 22.04 11.99
C LEU A 383 -13.49 21.63 10.87
N GLU A 384 -14.59 21.01 11.25
CA GLU A 384 -15.79 20.87 10.43
C GLU A 384 -16.56 22.20 10.38
N THR A 385 -17.21 22.47 9.25
CA THR A 385 -18.15 23.59 9.15
C THR A 385 -19.45 23.22 9.86
N LEU A 386 -19.73 23.88 10.98
CA LEU A 386 -20.92 23.61 11.78
C LEU A 386 -22.12 24.48 11.38
N PRO A 387 -23.37 24.01 11.62
CA PRO A 387 -24.56 24.85 11.48
C PRO A 387 -24.51 26.10 12.40
N PRO A 388 -25.19 27.19 12.03
CA PRO A 388 -25.29 28.38 12.89
C PRO A 388 -25.84 28.05 14.29
N GLY A 389 -25.23 28.64 15.32
CA GLY A 389 -25.63 28.46 16.72
C GLY A 389 -25.01 27.25 17.42
N ILE A 390 -24.25 26.40 16.72
CA ILE A 390 -23.52 25.28 17.33
C ILE A 390 -22.14 25.77 17.83
N PRO A 391 -21.75 25.44 19.08
CA PRO A 391 -20.44 25.82 19.61
C PRO A 391 -19.27 25.29 18.77
N ALA A 392 -18.30 26.16 18.46
CA ALA A 392 -17.11 25.80 17.69
C ALA A 392 -16.25 24.70 18.37
N SER A 393 -16.38 24.51 19.69
CA SER A 393 -15.74 23.42 20.42
C SER A 393 -16.17 22.03 19.93
N LEU A 394 -17.31 21.92 19.23
CA LEU A 394 -17.81 20.67 18.66
C LEU A 394 -17.32 20.41 17.22
N ALA A 395 -16.49 21.29 16.65
CA ALA A 395 -16.07 21.19 15.25
C ALA A 395 -14.84 20.31 15.03
N SER A 396 -14.10 19.94 16.08
CA SER A 396 -12.81 19.26 15.95
C SER A 396 -12.98 17.82 15.46
N ARG A 397 -12.60 17.55 14.21
CA ARG A 397 -12.73 16.23 13.57
C ARG A 397 -11.92 15.16 14.29
N GLY A 398 -12.51 14.00 14.48
CA GLY A 398 -11.91 12.87 15.18
C GLY A 398 -11.84 13.04 16.70
N ILE A 399 -12.26 14.19 17.24
CA ILE A 399 -12.24 14.52 18.67
C ILE A 399 -13.67 14.81 19.13
N ALA A 400 -14.22 15.99 18.83
CA ALA A 400 -15.59 16.33 19.19
C ALA A 400 -16.58 16.08 18.03
N TYR A 401 -16.12 16.21 16.78
CA TYR A 401 -16.88 15.88 15.58
C TYR A 401 -16.46 14.49 15.07
N PRO A 402 -17.38 13.53 14.91
CA PRO A 402 -17.04 12.20 14.41
C PRO A 402 -16.41 12.28 13.02
N PHE A 403 -15.29 11.59 12.82
CA PHE A 403 -14.75 11.39 11.48
C PHE A 403 -15.76 10.67 10.59
N ALA A 404 -15.85 11.10 9.34
CA ALA A 404 -16.52 10.35 8.28
C ALA A 404 -15.66 9.13 7.87
N ASP A 405 -16.31 8.19 7.19
CA ASP A 405 -15.75 6.90 6.79
C ASP A 405 -14.38 7.00 6.11
N LYS A 406 -14.22 7.98 5.20
CA LYS A 406 -12.96 8.27 4.51
C LYS A 406 -11.67 8.44 5.33
N TYR A 407 -11.79 8.59 6.65
CA TYR A 407 -10.67 8.77 7.56
C TYR A 407 -10.34 7.51 8.38
N VAL A 408 -11.22 6.52 8.47
CA VAL A 408 -11.04 5.34 9.32
C VAL A 408 -11.74 4.16 8.68
N LEU A 409 -11.00 3.08 8.46
CA LEU A 409 -11.55 1.79 8.04
C LEU A 409 -11.95 1.01 9.30
N THR A 410 -13.23 0.71 9.47
CA THR A 410 -13.73 -0.06 10.60
C THR A 410 -13.28 -1.52 10.53
N SER A 411 -13.26 -2.22 11.67
CA SER A 411 -12.94 -3.66 11.69
C SER A 411 -13.82 -4.50 10.75
N THR A 412 -15.06 -4.08 10.48
CA THR A 412 -15.98 -4.75 9.57
C THR A 412 -15.57 -4.54 8.11
N GLU A 413 -15.20 -3.32 7.71
CA GLU A 413 -14.66 -3.08 6.37
C GLU A 413 -13.28 -3.75 6.18
N VAL A 414 -12.46 -3.83 7.23
CA VAL A 414 -11.19 -4.60 7.20
C VAL A 414 -11.47 -6.06 6.86
N GLU A 415 -12.48 -6.67 7.48
CA GLU A 415 -12.90 -8.05 7.21
C GLU A 415 -13.46 -8.20 5.78
N GLU A 416 -14.26 -7.24 5.32
CA GLU A 416 -14.78 -7.20 3.94
C GLU A 416 -13.65 -7.17 2.90
N VAL A 417 -12.67 -6.28 3.09
CA VAL A 417 -11.50 -6.15 2.21
C VAL A 417 -10.70 -7.45 2.17
N ASN A 418 -10.40 -8.02 3.34
CA ASN A 418 -9.60 -9.23 3.44
C ASN A 418 -10.31 -10.45 2.85
N THR A 419 -11.63 -10.59 3.07
CA THR A 419 -12.45 -11.64 2.48
C THR A 419 -12.48 -11.53 0.96
N THR A 420 -12.60 -10.31 0.45
CA THR A 420 -12.61 -10.03 -0.99
C THR A 420 -11.26 -10.33 -1.64
N ILE A 421 -10.15 -9.94 -1.01
CA ILE A 421 -8.79 -10.27 -1.47
C ILE A 421 -8.56 -11.79 -1.49
N ALA A 422 -9.06 -12.53 -0.49
CA ALA A 422 -8.97 -13.99 -0.49
C ALA A 422 -9.69 -14.60 -1.72
N ALA A 423 -10.87 -14.07 -2.05
CA ALA A 423 -11.60 -14.49 -3.26
C ALA A 423 -10.84 -14.14 -4.56
N TYR A 424 -10.26 -12.94 -4.66
CA TYR A 424 -9.40 -12.57 -5.80
C TYR A 424 -8.19 -13.50 -5.92
N ASN A 425 -7.51 -13.78 -4.81
CA ASN A 425 -6.31 -14.62 -4.82
C ASN A 425 -6.61 -16.06 -5.27
N GLN A 426 -7.80 -16.58 -4.96
CA GLN A 426 -8.25 -17.86 -5.50
C GLN A 426 -8.42 -17.83 -7.02
N VAL A 427 -9.01 -16.75 -7.57
CA VAL A 427 -9.12 -16.54 -9.03
C VAL A 427 -7.73 -16.51 -9.67
N ILE A 428 -6.81 -15.71 -9.12
CA ILE A 428 -5.45 -15.56 -9.65
C ILE A 428 -4.73 -16.90 -9.68
N LYS A 429 -4.80 -17.66 -8.57
CA LYS A 429 -4.17 -18.97 -8.46
C LYS A 429 -4.73 -19.96 -9.48
N ASN A 430 -6.06 -20.04 -9.58
CA ASN A 430 -6.73 -20.93 -10.54
C ASN A 430 -6.34 -20.59 -11.99
N ALA A 431 -6.24 -19.30 -12.33
CA ALA A 431 -5.87 -18.86 -13.66
C ALA A 431 -4.40 -19.18 -13.98
N ALA A 432 -3.48 -19.01 -13.01
CA ALA A 432 -2.08 -19.38 -13.16
C ALA A 432 -1.91 -20.90 -13.36
N ASP A 433 -2.58 -21.71 -12.53
CA ASP A 433 -2.54 -23.17 -12.63
C ASP A 433 -3.13 -23.67 -13.95
N GLY A 434 -4.29 -23.14 -14.34
CA GLY A 434 -5.00 -23.55 -15.56
C GLY A 434 -4.25 -23.26 -16.85
N LYS A 435 -3.32 -22.30 -16.84
CA LYS A 435 -2.44 -21.99 -17.99
C LYS A 435 -1.00 -22.47 -17.80
N GLY A 436 -0.68 -23.08 -16.66
CA GLY A 436 0.66 -23.57 -16.36
C GLY A 436 1.72 -22.47 -16.21
N TYR A 437 1.34 -21.30 -15.69
CA TYR A 437 2.28 -20.22 -15.35
C TYR A 437 2.95 -20.44 -13.98
N ALA A 438 4.11 -19.83 -13.76
CA ALA A 438 4.72 -19.77 -12.42
C ALA A 438 3.84 -18.88 -11.51
N PHE A 439 3.81 -19.18 -10.22
CA PHE A 439 2.95 -18.49 -9.26
C PHE A 439 3.74 -18.02 -8.04
N VAL A 440 3.68 -16.72 -7.76
CA VAL A 440 4.27 -16.08 -6.59
C VAL A 440 3.19 -15.77 -5.56
N ASP A 441 3.34 -16.28 -4.34
CA ASP A 441 2.44 -16.00 -3.23
C ASP A 441 2.88 -14.75 -2.45
N ALA A 442 2.62 -13.57 -3.03
CA ALA A 442 2.89 -12.28 -2.39
C ALA A 442 2.07 -12.08 -1.10
N ASN A 443 0.89 -12.72 -0.99
CA ASN A 443 0.09 -12.70 0.24
C ASN A 443 0.81 -13.37 1.41
N ALA A 444 1.32 -14.58 1.20
CA ALA A 444 2.12 -15.28 2.20
C ALA A 444 3.39 -14.49 2.57
N LYS A 445 4.06 -13.89 1.59
CA LYS A 445 5.26 -13.06 1.85
C LYS A 445 4.95 -11.80 2.65
N MET A 446 3.79 -11.18 2.46
CA MET A 446 3.36 -10.03 3.28
C MET A 446 3.11 -10.44 4.74
N ILE A 447 2.55 -11.64 4.97
CA ILE A 447 2.37 -12.19 6.32
C ILE A 447 3.74 -12.44 6.99
N GLU A 448 4.68 -13.04 6.26
CA GLU A 448 6.06 -13.25 6.74
C GLU A 448 6.73 -11.89 7.08
N LEU A 449 6.59 -10.90 6.21
CA LEU A 449 7.16 -9.56 6.39
C LEU A 449 6.57 -8.83 7.60
N ALA A 450 5.29 -9.04 7.90
CA ALA A 450 4.60 -8.44 9.04
C ALA A 450 4.89 -9.16 10.37
N SER A 451 5.51 -10.35 10.33
CA SER A 451 5.88 -11.09 11.54
C SER A 451 7.01 -10.38 12.32
N ALA A 452 7.16 -10.72 13.60
CA ALA A 452 8.23 -10.17 14.43
C ALA A 452 9.63 -10.54 13.90
N SER A 453 9.80 -11.74 13.34
CA SER A 453 11.04 -12.17 12.69
C SER A 453 11.31 -11.43 11.38
N GLY A 454 10.25 -11.00 10.69
CA GLY A 454 10.35 -10.42 9.35
C GLY A 454 10.99 -11.40 8.36
N ILE A 455 11.51 -10.85 7.27
CA ILE A 455 12.30 -11.57 6.27
C ILE A 455 13.78 -11.33 6.56
N GLN A 456 14.57 -12.41 6.64
CA GLN A 456 16.02 -12.34 6.81
C GLN A 456 16.72 -12.50 5.48
N TRP A 457 17.61 -11.58 5.13
CA TRP A 457 18.40 -11.64 3.89
C TRP A 457 19.84 -11.18 4.14
N ASP A 458 20.81 -12.08 3.93
CA ASP A 458 22.25 -11.83 4.12
C ASP A 458 22.57 -11.10 5.44
N GLY A 459 21.96 -11.58 6.53
CA GLY A 459 22.15 -11.02 7.88
C GLY A 459 21.36 -9.75 8.19
N VAL A 460 20.57 -9.22 7.24
CA VAL A 460 19.73 -8.03 7.43
C VAL A 460 18.27 -8.43 7.58
N ARG A 461 17.61 -7.87 8.61
CA ARG A 461 16.19 -8.10 8.90
C ARG A 461 15.31 -7.04 8.26
N TYR A 462 14.33 -7.49 7.48
CA TYR A 462 13.35 -6.68 6.78
C TYR A 462 11.96 -6.89 7.37
N THR A 463 11.23 -5.79 7.63
CA THR A 463 9.87 -5.83 8.21
C THR A 463 8.94 -4.84 7.54
N SER A 464 7.64 -4.92 7.80
CA SER A 464 6.64 -3.94 7.34
C SER A 464 6.62 -2.62 8.12
N LYS A 465 7.53 -2.42 9.09
CA LYS A 465 7.54 -1.21 9.92
C LYS A 465 7.83 0.04 9.07
N PHE A 466 6.98 1.05 9.17
CA PHE A 466 7.14 2.32 8.45
C PHE A 466 8.50 2.97 8.76
N VAL A 467 9.16 3.48 7.71
CA VAL A 467 10.50 4.13 7.70
C VAL A 467 11.66 3.22 8.10
N THR A 468 11.56 2.47 9.20
CA THR A 468 12.68 1.71 9.78
C THR A 468 12.70 0.22 9.42
N GLY A 469 11.66 -0.29 8.77
CA GLY A 469 11.56 -1.71 8.39
C GLY A 469 12.33 -2.08 7.13
N GLY A 470 12.79 -1.10 6.36
CA GLY A 470 13.64 -1.27 5.18
C GLY A 470 12.91 -1.65 3.89
N THR A 471 11.64 -2.06 3.95
CA THR A 471 10.89 -2.57 2.79
C THR A 471 9.90 -1.60 2.18
N PHE A 472 9.18 -0.81 2.98
CA PHE A 472 8.20 0.16 2.51
C PHE A 472 8.80 1.55 2.38
N SER A 473 8.42 2.23 1.30
CA SER A 473 8.76 3.62 0.99
C SER A 473 7.93 4.59 1.82
N LEU A 474 8.16 5.90 1.64
CA LEU A 474 7.58 6.94 2.50
C LEU A 474 6.06 7.11 2.35
N ASP A 475 5.43 6.51 1.34
CA ASP A 475 3.97 6.48 1.21
C ASP A 475 3.32 5.35 2.04
N GLY A 476 4.10 4.42 2.57
CA GLY A 476 3.60 3.28 3.35
C GLY A 476 2.76 2.28 2.54
N VAL A 477 2.81 2.36 1.21
CA VAL A 477 2.08 1.48 0.27
C VAL A 477 3.08 0.73 -0.61
N HIS A 478 4.00 1.46 -1.23
CA HIS A 478 4.95 0.92 -2.20
C HIS A 478 6.28 0.59 -1.54
N LEU A 479 7.09 -0.18 -2.25
CA LEU A 479 8.34 -0.72 -1.75
C LEU A 479 9.52 0.23 -2.00
N THR A 480 10.54 0.15 -1.14
CA THR A 480 11.88 0.69 -1.42
C THR A 480 12.58 -0.14 -2.50
N GLY A 481 13.74 0.28 -2.96
CA GLY A 481 14.57 -0.56 -3.86
C GLY A 481 14.87 -1.93 -3.23
N ARG A 482 15.18 -1.97 -1.93
CA ARG A 482 15.37 -3.22 -1.18
C ARG A 482 14.09 -4.06 -1.12
N GLY A 483 12.93 -3.44 -0.91
CA GLY A 483 11.66 -4.15 -0.93
C GLY A 483 11.36 -4.74 -2.32
N TYR A 484 11.60 -3.99 -3.41
CA TYR A 484 11.47 -4.52 -4.77
C TYR A 484 12.48 -5.64 -5.08
N ALA A 485 13.70 -5.59 -4.52
CA ALA A 485 14.68 -6.66 -4.65
C ALA A 485 14.22 -7.97 -3.98
N LEU A 486 13.61 -7.89 -2.80
CA LEU A 486 13.00 -9.06 -2.15
C LEU A 486 11.91 -9.67 -3.04
N ILE A 487 11.05 -8.84 -3.62
CA ILE A 487 10.01 -9.32 -4.54
C ILE A 487 10.63 -9.90 -5.81
N ALA A 488 11.62 -9.25 -6.42
CA ALA A 488 12.31 -9.77 -7.61
C ALA A 488 12.89 -11.17 -7.34
N ASN A 489 13.47 -11.39 -6.16
CA ASN A 489 13.98 -12.70 -5.77
C ASN A 489 12.89 -13.76 -5.60
N GLU A 490 11.71 -13.41 -5.07
CA GLU A 490 10.57 -14.34 -5.01
C GLU A 490 10.02 -14.69 -6.40
N PHE A 491 9.99 -13.72 -7.32
CA PHE A 491 9.65 -13.99 -8.73
C PHE A 491 10.68 -14.92 -9.37
N MET A 492 11.97 -14.65 -9.26
CA MET A 492 13.02 -15.49 -9.84
C MET A 492 13.02 -16.90 -9.26
N LYS A 493 12.75 -17.05 -7.95
CA LYS A 493 12.59 -18.34 -7.30
C LYS A 493 11.50 -19.19 -7.95
N GLU A 494 10.32 -18.62 -8.18
CA GLU A 494 9.20 -19.36 -8.78
C GLU A 494 9.39 -19.56 -10.30
N ILE A 495 10.07 -18.65 -11.00
CA ILE A 495 10.51 -18.84 -12.39
C ILE A 495 11.45 -20.04 -12.47
N ASN A 496 12.52 -20.05 -11.67
CA ASN A 496 13.51 -21.13 -11.61
C ASN A 496 12.88 -22.48 -11.34
N LYS A 497 11.99 -22.53 -10.35
CA LYS A 497 11.25 -23.74 -9.99
C LYS A 497 10.32 -24.23 -11.09
N LYS A 498 9.60 -23.32 -11.78
CA LYS A 498 8.59 -23.69 -12.78
C LYS A 498 9.20 -24.11 -14.12
N TYR A 499 10.27 -23.43 -14.52
CA TYR A 499 10.85 -23.54 -15.86
C TYR A 499 12.23 -24.17 -15.87
N ASN A 500 12.67 -24.75 -14.75
CA ASN A 500 13.98 -25.40 -14.63
C ASN A 500 15.16 -24.47 -14.99
N SER A 501 14.98 -23.16 -14.80
CA SER A 501 16.05 -22.16 -14.93
C SER A 501 16.82 -22.00 -13.61
N ASN A 502 17.94 -21.30 -13.64
CA ASN A 502 18.77 -21.01 -12.45
C ASN A 502 19.21 -19.54 -12.40
N LEU A 503 18.31 -18.60 -12.73
CA LEU A 503 18.56 -17.16 -12.62
C LEU A 503 19.09 -16.83 -11.21
N PRO A 504 20.26 -16.18 -11.09
CA PRO A 504 20.79 -15.81 -9.79
C PRO A 504 19.92 -14.74 -9.12
N MET A 505 19.83 -14.81 -7.79
CA MET A 505 19.11 -13.82 -6.99
C MET A 505 19.94 -12.53 -6.89
N VAL A 506 19.27 -11.38 -6.83
CA VAL A 506 19.94 -10.10 -6.62
C VAL A 506 20.29 -9.91 -5.14
N ASN A 507 21.40 -9.22 -4.86
CA ASN A 507 21.74 -8.82 -3.50
C ASN A 507 20.82 -7.69 -3.04
N VAL A 508 19.88 -8.01 -2.15
CA VAL A 508 18.89 -7.06 -1.61
C VAL A 508 19.56 -5.84 -0.98
N ASN A 509 20.68 -6.02 -0.30
CA ASN A 509 21.38 -4.94 0.43
C ASN A 509 22.05 -3.92 -0.49
N SER A 510 22.18 -4.22 -1.79
CA SER A 510 22.77 -3.32 -2.78
C SER A 510 21.81 -2.22 -3.28
N TYR A 511 20.51 -2.34 -2.99
CA TYR A 511 19.49 -1.41 -3.46
C TYR A 511 19.13 -0.33 -2.43
N SER A 512 18.53 0.75 -2.93
CA SER A 512 18.17 1.89 -2.10
C SER A 512 17.10 1.58 -1.04
N GLY A 513 17.29 2.14 0.15
CA GLY A 513 16.29 2.18 1.22
C GLY A 513 15.75 3.61 1.42
N VAL A 514 15.06 3.83 2.53
CA VAL A 514 14.67 5.19 2.93
C VAL A 514 15.91 6.01 3.30
N THR A 515 16.06 7.20 2.71
CA THR A 515 17.12 8.16 3.03
C THR A 515 16.71 8.99 4.25
N PHE A 516 17.62 9.12 5.21
CA PHE A 516 17.48 9.98 6.39
C PHE A 516 18.24 11.30 6.17
N PRO A 517 17.78 12.42 6.77
CA PRO A 517 18.41 13.73 6.65
C PRO A 517 19.82 13.79 7.26
#